data_AF-A0A117WSJ9-F1
#
_entry.id   AF-A0A117WSJ9-F1
#
_cell.length_a   1.000
_cell.length_b   1.000
_cell.length_c   1.000
_cell.angle_alpha   90.00
_cell.angle_beta   90.00
_cell.angle_gamma   90.00
#
_symmetry.space_group_name_H-M   'P 1'
#
loop_
_entity.id
_entity.type
_entity.pdbx_description
1 polymer ?
#
loop_
_entity_poly.entity_id
_entity_poly.type
_entity_poly.pdbx_seq_one_letter_code
_entity_poly.pdbx_strand_id
1 'polypeptide(L)'
;MLQASEMQQRFSHLQQTISEASRTCHSDKTAPKDLLNWVDELDKECKSAKKIAASGDNDRIRQWVDDLERIGDRAERACMQAGGVDAGIVNAVSSMHSELSDLKQQLH
;
A
#
# COMPACT_ATOMS: atom_id res chain seq x y z
N MET A 1 13.66 17.66 -0.17
CA MET A 1 13.54 16.96 -1.46
C MET A 1 14.23 15.61 -1.32
N LEU A 2 13.46 14.53 -1.27
CA LEU A 2 13.99 13.16 -1.33
C LEU A 2 14.83 12.99 -2.60
N GLN A 3 16.02 12.39 -2.50
CA GLN A 3 16.75 11.96 -3.70
C GLN A 3 15.99 10.82 -4.39
N ALA A 4 16.14 10.73 -5.72
CA ALA A 4 15.58 9.63 -6.52
C ALA A 4 15.98 8.24 -5.95
N SER A 5 17.19 8.12 -5.40
CA SER A 5 17.69 6.90 -4.76
C SER A 5 16.91 6.52 -3.49
N GLU A 6 16.64 7.49 -2.61
CA GLU A 6 15.86 7.28 -1.38
C GLU A 6 14.42 6.94 -1.72
N MET A 7 13.87 7.63 -2.72
CA MET A 7 12.54 7.36 -3.24
C MET A 7 12.45 5.91 -3.74
N GLN A 8 13.38 5.46 -4.58
CA GLN A 8 13.40 4.06 -5.06
C GLN A 8 13.47 3.04 -3.91
N GLN A 9 14.23 3.32 -2.85
CA GLN A 9 14.28 2.47 -1.67
C GLN A 9 12.92 2.40 -0.96
N ARG A 10 12.29 3.55 -0.72
CA ARG A 10 10.95 3.63 -0.12
C ARG A 10 9.90 2.91 -0.96
N PHE A 11 9.90 3.12 -2.28
CA PHE A 11 9.01 2.42 -3.20
C PHE A 11 9.19 0.90 -3.14
N SER A 12 10.45 0.43 -3.08
CA SER A 12 10.74 -1.00 -2.99
C SER A 12 10.25 -1.59 -1.66
N HIS A 13 10.44 -0.84 -0.57
CA HIS A 13 9.95 -1.23 0.75
C HIS A 13 8.43 -1.30 0.78
N LEU A 14 7.76 -0.26 0.27
CA LEU A 14 6.32 -0.19 0.17
C LEU A 14 5.75 -1.35 -0.66
N GLN A 15 6.35 -1.65 -1.81
CA GLN A 15 5.93 -2.77 -2.64
C GLN A 15 6.03 -4.10 -1.89
N GLN A 16 7.11 -4.29 -1.12
CA GLN A 16 7.26 -5.47 -0.28
C GLN A 16 6.17 -5.55 0.80
N THR A 17 5.87 -4.44 1.48
CA THR A 17 4.83 -4.37 2.51
C THR A 17 3.44 -4.66 1.94
N ILE A 18 3.10 -4.11 0.77
CA ILE A 18 1.83 -4.36 0.08
C ILE A 18 1.72 -5.83 -0.35
N SER A 19 2.76 -6.38 -0.96
CA SER A 19 2.75 -7.79 -1.37
C SER A 19 2.68 -8.75 -0.17
N GLU A 20 3.29 -8.40 0.96
CA GLU A 20 3.19 -9.15 2.21
C GLU A 20 1.77 -9.08 2.81
N ALA A 21 1.16 -7.89 2.83
CA ALA A 21 -0.21 -7.71 3.28
C ALA A 21 -1.19 -8.50 2.40
N SER A 22 -1.04 -8.44 1.08
CA SER A 22 -1.81 -9.24 0.13
C SER A 22 -1.66 -10.74 0.40
N ARG A 23 -0.43 -11.25 0.52
CA ARG A 23 -0.19 -12.66 0.82
C ARG A 23 -0.81 -13.08 2.16
N THR A 24 -0.71 -12.25 3.19
CA THR A 24 -1.28 -12.51 4.51
C THR A 24 -2.81 -12.57 4.42
N CYS A 25 -3.43 -11.61 3.75
CA CYS A 25 -4.88 -11.60 3.51
C CYS A 25 -5.33 -12.85 2.72
N HIS A 26 -4.60 -13.25 1.68
CA HIS A 26 -4.94 -14.42 0.88
C HIS A 26 -4.73 -15.76 1.60
N SER A 27 -3.81 -15.79 2.56
CA SER A 27 -3.49 -16.98 3.35
C SER A 27 -4.53 -17.23 4.44
N ASP A 28 -5.14 -16.16 4.95
CA ASP A 28 -6.20 -16.25 5.94
C ASP A 28 -7.59 -16.36 5.31
N LYS A 29 -8.39 -17.30 5.81
CA LYS A 29 -9.78 -17.49 5.34
C LYS A 29 -10.77 -16.52 5.98
N THR A 30 -10.36 -15.84 7.05
CA THR A 30 -11.15 -14.80 7.73
C THR A 30 -11.06 -13.45 7.02
N ALA A 31 -10.15 -13.30 6.06
CA ALA A 31 -10.01 -12.08 5.29
C ALA A 31 -11.29 -11.76 4.50
N PRO A 32 -11.87 -10.57 4.68
CA PRO A 32 -13.06 -10.18 3.94
C PRO A 32 -12.73 -10.00 2.45
N LYS A 33 -13.68 -10.35 1.58
CA LYS A 33 -13.50 -10.26 0.12
C LYS A 33 -13.22 -8.83 -0.34
N ASP A 34 -13.83 -7.83 0.29
CA ASP A 34 -13.56 -6.43 0.00
C ASP A 34 -12.10 -6.06 0.28
N LEU A 35 -11.54 -6.51 1.42
CA LEU A 35 -10.13 -6.30 1.72
C LEU A 35 -9.23 -6.95 0.68
N LEU A 36 -9.50 -8.21 0.32
CA LEU A 36 -8.77 -8.92 -0.72
C LEU A 36 -8.76 -8.16 -2.05
N ASN A 37 -9.90 -7.57 -2.42
CA ASN A 37 -10.00 -6.75 -3.62
C ASN A 37 -9.16 -5.48 -3.51
N TRP A 38 -9.18 -4.78 -2.37
CA TRP A 38 -8.38 -3.57 -2.17
C TRP A 38 -6.87 -3.85 -2.15
N VAL A 39 -6.42 -4.93 -1.49
CA VAL A 39 -4.99 -5.29 -1.47
C VAL A 39 -4.49 -5.79 -2.82
N ASP A 40 -5.33 -6.46 -3.62
CA ASP A 40 -5.00 -6.85 -4.99
C ASP A 40 -4.90 -5.62 -5.92
N GLU A 41 -5.77 -4.63 -5.73
CA GLU A 41 -5.72 -3.36 -6.44
C GLU A 41 -4.46 -2.56 -6.06
N LEU A 42 -4.11 -2.49 -4.79
CA LEU A 42 -2.84 -1.90 -4.32
C LEU A 42 -1.63 -2.58 -4.94
N ASP A 43 -1.58 -3.92 -4.95
CA ASP A 43 -0.44 -4.66 -5.51
C ASP A 43 -0.28 -4.40 -7.02
N LYS A 44 -1.40 -4.27 -7.76
CA LYS A 44 -1.39 -3.88 -9.18
C LYS A 44 -0.88 -2.46 -9.40
N GLU A 45 -1.39 -1.51 -8.63
CA GLU A 45 -0.93 -0.12 -8.70
C GLU A 45 0.54 0.00 -8.30
N CYS A 46 0.98 -0.83 -7.34
CA CYS A 46 2.37 -0.89 -6.92
C CYS A 46 3.32 -1.49 -7.97
N LYS A 47 2.85 -2.39 -8.82
CA LYS A 47 3.60 -2.85 -10.00
C LYS A 47 3.77 -1.74 -11.04
N SER A 48 2.77 -0.87 -11.19
CA SER A 48 2.85 0.31 -12.07
C SER A 48 3.78 1.40 -11.52
N ALA A 49 3.89 1.50 -10.19
CA ALA A 49 4.75 2.42 -9.45
C ALA A 49 6.19 2.47 -9.96
N LYS A 50 6.77 1.30 -10.27
CA LYS A 50 8.16 1.20 -10.71
C LYS A 50 8.41 1.98 -12.01
N LYS A 51 7.41 2.04 -12.90
CA LYS A 51 7.47 2.83 -14.13
C LYS A 51 7.30 4.33 -13.85
N ILE A 52 6.43 4.67 -12.91
CA ILE A 52 6.17 6.06 -12.50
C ILE A 52 7.42 6.64 -11.80
N ALA A 53 7.99 5.91 -10.84
CA ALA A 53 9.23 6.27 -10.17
C ALA A 53 10.41 6.38 -11.16
N ALA A 54 10.50 5.48 -12.13
CA ALA A 54 11.53 5.55 -13.18
C ALA A 54 11.34 6.73 -14.15
N SER A 55 10.14 7.29 -14.25
CA SER A 55 9.88 8.46 -15.10
C SER A 55 10.47 9.75 -14.51
N GLY A 56 10.82 9.77 -13.21
CA GLY A 56 11.38 10.93 -12.53
C GLY A 56 10.40 12.09 -12.33
N ASP A 57 9.12 11.85 -12.59
CA ASP A 57 8.06 12.85 -12.56
C ASP A 57 7.45 12.92 -11.15
N ASN A 58 7.87 13.92 -10.38
CA ASN A 58 7.47 14.06 -8.98
C ASN A 58 5.95 14.29 -8.81
N ASP A 59 5.30 14.97 -9.75
CA ASP A 59 3.85 15.20 -9.70
C ASP A 59 3.09 13.89 -9.93
N ARG A 60 3.52 13.08 -10.91
CA ARG A 60 2.96 11.74 -11.10
C ARG A 60 3.19 10.83 -9.90
N ILE A 61 4.37 10.91 -9.27
CA ILE A 61 4.71 10.13 -8.09
C ILE A 61 3.81 10.51 -6.91
N ARG A 62 3.61 11.81 -6.66
CA ARG A 62 2.69 12.30 -5.62
C ARG A 62 1.26 11.80 -5.84
N GLN A 63 0.74 11.98 -7.05
CA GLN A 63 -0.61 11.56 -7.37
C GLN A 63 -0.78 10.05 -7.21
N TRP A 64 0.21 9.27 -7.62
CA TRP A 64 0.21 7.83 -7.44
C TRP A 64 0.23 7.42 -5.96
N VAL A 65 1.03 8.10 -5.12
CA VAL A 65 1.03 7.83 -3.67
C VAL A 65 -0.31 8.21 -3.04
N ASP A 66 -0.93 9.32 -3.46
CA ASP A 66 -2.26 9.71 -3.01
C ASP A 66 -3.33 8.67 -3.39
N ASP A 67 -3.25 8.13 -4.60
CA ASP A 67 -4.16 7.07 -5.06
C ASP A 67 -3.97 5.79 -4.23
N LEU A 68 -2.73 5.38 -3.94
CA LEU A 68 -2.46 4.25 -3.06
C LEU A 68 -2.95 4.48 -1.63
N GLU A 69 -2.67 5.64 -1.04
CA GLU A 69 -3.11 5.96 0.33
C GLU A 69 -4.64 5.86 0.43
N ARG A 70 -5.36 6.39 -0.55
CA ARG A 70 -6.82 6.29 -0.62
C ARG A 70 -7.31 4.84 -0.70
N ILE A 71 -6.63 3.96 -1.43
CA ILE A 71 -6.98 2.54 -1.50
C ILE A 71 -6.61 1.84 -0.18
N GLY A 72 -5.45 2.15 0.39
CA GLY A 72 -4.97 1.61 1.67
C GLY A 72 -5.90 1.94 2.84
N ASP A 73 -6.37 3.18 2.93
CA ASP A 73 -7.36 3.61 3.91
C ASP A 73 -8.69 2.85 3.75
N ARG A 74 -9.14 2.61 2.52
CA ARG A 74 -10.34 1.77 2.26
C ARG A 74 -10.12 0.32 2.66
N ALA A 75 -8.93 -0.23 2.39
CA ALA A 75 -8.54 -1.57 2.81
C ALA A 75 -8.57 -1.67 4.34
N GLU A 76 -7.96 -0.71 5.04
CA GLU A 76 -7.94 -0.66 6.49
C GLU A 76 -9.35 -0.56 7.08
N ARG A 77 -10.19 0.32 6.53
CA ARG A 77 -11.59 0.43 6.95
C ARG A 77 -12.39 -0.84 6.70
N ALA A 78 -12.17 -1.53 5.59
CA ALA A 78 -12.82 -2.82 5.29
C ALA A 78 -12.36 -3.91 6.28
N CYS A 79 -11.06 -3.91 6.61
CA CYS A 79 -10.47 -4.81 7.60
C CYS A 79 -11.09 -4.58 8.99
N MET A 80 -11.15 -3.32 9.45
CA MET A 80 -11.74 -2.97 10.74
C MET A 80 -13.25 -3.26 10.81
N GLN A 81 -13.99 -3.00 9.73
CA GLN A 81 -15.45 -3.23 9.69
C GLN A 81 -15.83 -4.71 9.64
N ALA A 82 -14.99 -5.57 9.05
CA ALA A 82 -15.31 -6.99 8.89
C ALA A 82 -15.38 -7.76 10.21
N GLY A 83 -14.94 -7.19 11.33
CA GLY A 83 -15.23 -7.67 12.69
C GLY A 83 -14.93 -9.16 12.88
N GLY A 84 -13.65 -9.51 13.05
CA GLY A 84 -13.21 -10.91 13.14
C GLY A 84 -12.05 -11.26 12.21
N VAL A 85 -11.36 -10.25 11.69
CA VAL A 85 -10.15 -10.41 10.90
C VAL A 85 -8.98 -10.75 11.82
N ASP A 86 -8.12 -11.67 11.40
CA ASP A 86 -6.92 -12.04 12.15
C ASP A 86 -6.02 -10.84 12.45
N ALA A 87 -5.39 -10.86 13.63
CA ALA A 87 -4.51 -9.78 14.08
C ALA A 87 -3.31 -9.57 13.14
N GLY A 88 -2.84 -10.64 12.47
CA GLY A 88 -1.77 -10.57 11.47
C GLY A 88 -2.18 -9.77 10.25
N ILE A 89 -3.42 -9.93 9.77
CA ILE A 89 -3.94 -9.12 8.65
C ILE A 89 -4.07 -7.66 9.07
N VAL A 90 -4.67 -7.40 10.24
CA VAL A 90 -4.82 -6.03 10.75
C VAL A 90 -3.45 -5.36 10.83
N ASN A 91 -2.45 -6.06 11.40
CA ASN A 91 -1.10 -5.53 11.52
C ASN A 91 -0.44 -5.29 10.15
N ALA A 92 -0.61 -6.21 9.19
CA ALA A 92 -0.06 -6.05 7.84
C ALA A 92 -0.69 -4.87 7.09
N VAL A 93 -2.02 -4.73 7.17
CA VAL A 93 -2.77 -3.63 6.52
C VAL A 93 -2.43 -2.29 7.17
N SER A 94 -2.36 -2.22 8.50
CA SER A 94 -1.96 -0.99 9.19
C SER A 94 -0.49 -0.62 8.96
N SER A 95 0.41 -1.61 8.86
CA SER A 95 1.82 -1.37 8.51
C SER A 95 1.94 -0.80 7.09
N MET A 96 1.20 -1.39 6.14
CA MET A 96 1.11 -0.90 4.76
C MET A 96 0.56 0.53 4.71
N HIS A 97 -0.55 0.81 5.40
CA HIS A 97 -1.16 2.15 5.44
C HIS A 97 -0.24 3.20 6.09
N SER A 98 0.49 2.81 7.14
CA SER A 98 1.47 3.68 7.80
C SER A 98 2.62 4.04 6.84
N GLU A 99 3.20 3.06 6.15
CA GLU A 99 4.26 3.30 5.15
C GLU A 99 3.77 4.20 4.00
N LEU A 100 2.53 4.05 3.55
CA LEU A 100 1.92 4.92 2.54
C LEU A 100 1.80 6.36 3.04
N SER A 101 1.29 6.54 4.25
CA SER A 101 1.13 7.85 4.87
C SER A 101 2.48 8.54 5.07
N ASP A 102 3.48 7.81 5.54
CA ASP A 102 4.85 8.29 5.69
C ASP A 102 5.45 8.71 4.35
N LEU A 103 5.27 7.89 3.30
CA LEU A 103 5.75 8.21 1.96
C LEU A 103 5.07 9.47 1.41
N LYS A 104 3.75 9.59 1.59
CA LYS A 104 2.98 10.77 1.18
C LYS A 104 3.49 12.04 1.87
N GLN A 105 3.74 11.97 3.16
CA GLN A 105 4.27 13.10 3.94
C GLN A 105 5.67 13.52 3.52
N GLN A 106 6.51 12.58 3.06
CA GLN A 106 7.85 12.92 2.58
C GLN A 106 7.84 13.51 1.16
N LEU A 107 6.78 13.26 0.38
CA LEU A 107 6.62 13.78 -0.98
C LEU A 107 5.96 15.16 -1.03
N HIS A 108 5.07 15.47 -0.08
CA HIS A 108 4.41 16.76 0.09
C HIS A 108 5.30 17.74 0.87
#